data_AF-A0A1E5L971-F1
#
_entry.id   AF-A0A1E5L971-F1
#
_cell.length_a   1.000
_cell.length_b   1.000
_cell.length_c   1.000
_cell.angle_alpha   90.00
_cell.angle_beta   90.00
_cell.angle_gamma   90.00
#
_symmetry.space_group_name_H-M   'P 1'
#
loop_
_entity.id
_entity.type
_entity.pdbx_description
1 polymer ?
#
loop_
_entity_poly.entity_id
_entity_poly.type
_entity_poly.pdbx_seq_one_letter_code
_entity_poly.pdbx_strand_id
1 'polypeptide(L)' 'MSITTLNIFELLSPINKRVLGLRYMTNFTYKEIAEALSMTEQEVSKRMFEARKEYKRLSESFNQ' A
#
# COMPACT_ATOMS: atom_id res chain seq x y z
N MET A 1 10.46 24.54 13.89
CA MET A 1 9.96 24.26 12.53
C MET A 1 9.99 22.76 12.34
N SER A 2 8.84 22.09 12.43
CA SER A 2 8.79 20.63 12.29
C SER A 2 9.06 20.25 10.85
N ILE A 3 10.10 19.44 10.64
CA ILE A 3 10.35 18.75 9.38
C ILE A 3 9.13 17.85 9.17
N THR A 4 8.23 18.23 8.27
CA THR A 4 7.14 17.36 7.81
C THR A 4 7.79 16.21 7.06
N THR A 5 8.05 15.12 7.77
CA THR A 5 8.43 13.84 7.15
C THR A 5 7.27 13.43 6.26
N LEU A 6 7.40 13.69 4.96
CA LEU A 6 6.42 13.27 3.96
C LEU A 6 6.35 11.75 4.01
N ASN A 7 5.28 11.21 4.58
CA ASN A 7 5.08 9.78 4.63
C ASN A 7 4.68 9.32 3.23
N ILE A 8 5.58 8.64 2.51
CA ILE A 8 5.34 8.12 1.15
C ILE A 8 4.08 7.26 1.11
N PHE A 9 3.76 6.58 2.21
CA PHE A 9 2.52 5.82 2.36
C PHE A 9 1.28 6.69 2.13
N GLU A 10 1.32 7.96 2.57
CA GLU A 10 0.19 8.89 2.43
C GLU A 10 -0.08 9.30 0.98
N LEU A 11 0.94 9.20 0.11
CA LEU A 11 0.87 9.57 -1.31
C LEU A 11 0.42 8.42 -2.22
N LEU A 12 0.30 7.21 -1.69
CA LEU A 12 -0.21 6.06 -2.45
C LEU A 12 -1.66 6.27 -2.87
N SER A 13 -2.00 5.73 -4.03
CA SER A 13 -3.39 5.63 -4.46
C SER A 13 -4.26 4.95 -3.37
N PRO A 14 -5.54 5.36 -3.19
CA PRO A 14 -6.35 4.95 -2.04
C PRO A 14 -6.46 3.43 -1.86
N ILE A 15 -6.57 2.70 -2.97
CA ILE A 15 -6.67 1.24 -2.96
C ILE A 15 -5.34 0.58 -2.58
N ASN A 16 -4.22 1.08 -3.10
CA ASN A 16 -2.89 0.55 -2.80
C ASN A 16 -2.48 0.86 -1.36
N LYS A 17 -2.84 2.05 -0.86
CA LYS A 17 -2.71 2.42 0.56
C LYS A 17 -3.46 1.43 1.45
N ARG A 18 -4.74 1.15 1.15
CA ARG A 18 -5.56 0.21 1.93
C ARG A 18 -4.97 -1.20 1.95
N VAL A 19 -4.62 -1.73 0.78
CA VAL A 19 -4.08 -3.09 0.65
C VAL A 19 -2.74 -3.23 1.39
N LEU A 20 -1.83 -2.25 1.27
CA LEU A 20 -0.57 -2.25 2.02
C LEU A 20 -0.76 -2.05 3.52
N GLY A 21 -1.66 -1.16 3.93
CA GLY A 21 -1.97 -0.90 5.34
C GLY A 21 -2.51 -2.15 6.03
N LEU A 22 -3.49 -2.83 5.43
CA LEU A 22 -4.01 -4.07 5.97
C LEU A 22 -2.91 -5.14 6.08
N ARG A 23 -2.03 -5.26 5.07
CA ARG A 23 -0.96 -6.26 5.10
C ARG A 23 0.13 -5.97 6.14
N TYR A 24 0.63 -4.74 6.21
CA TYR A 24 1.84 -4.43 6.98
C TYR A 24 1.58 -3.75 8.32
N MET A 25 0.44 -3.06 8.49
CA MET A 25 0.07 -2.44 9.76
C MET A 25 -0.85 -3.34 10.60
N THR A 26 -1.73 -4.09 9.94
CA THR A 26 -2.72 -4.96 10.62
C THR A 26 -2.37 -6.44 10.53
N ASN A 27 -1.34 -6.80 9.75
CA ASN A 27 -0.87 -8.17 9.52
C ASN A 27 -1.94 -9.12 8.93
N PHE A 28 -2.90 -8.60 8.17
CA PHE A 28 -3.90 -9.43 7.51
C PHE A 28 -3.25 -10.33 6.44
N THR A 29 -3.79 -11.53 6.32
CA THR A 29 -3.55 -12.45 5.21
C THR A 29 -4.20 -11.93 3.93
N TYR A 30 -3.80 -12.47 2.78
CA TYR A 30 -4.41 -12.05 1.50
C TYR A 30 -5.91 -12.38 1.45
N LYS A 31 -6.31 -13.48 2.10
CA LYS A 31 -7.72 -13.86 2.26
C LYS A 31 -8.50 -12.84 3.08
N GLU A 32 -8.01 -12.44 4.24
CA GLU A 32 -8.68 -11.43 5.08
C GLU A 32 -8.75 -10.06 4.39
N ILE A 33 -7.73 -9.69 3.61
CA ILE A 33 -7.75 -8.47 2.79
C ILE A 33 -8.80 -8.57 1.69
N ALA A 34 -8.90 -9.73 1.04
CA ALA A 34 -9.87 -10.00 -0.02
C ALA A 34 -11.30 -9.86 0.53
N GLU A 35 -11.57 -10.45 1.69
CA GLU A 35 -12.84 -10.31 2.41
C GLU A 35 -13.12 -8.86 2.81
N ALA A 36 -12.13 -8.16 3.40
CA ALA A 36 -12.28 -6.78 3.88
C ALA A 36 -12.54 -5.76 2.77
N LEU A 37 -12.09 -6.04 1.54
CA LEU A 37 -12.20 -5.14 0.40
C LEU A 37 -13.22 -5.61 -0.65
N SER A 38 -13.91 -6.72 -0.40
CA SER A 38 -14.81 -7.37 -1.36
C SER A 38 -14.13 -7.64 -2.71
N MET A 39 -12.91 -8.19 -2.66
CA MET A 39 -12.09 -8.56 -3.80
C MET A 39 -11.73 -10.06 -3.73
N THR A 40 -11.19 -10.62 -4.80
CA THR A 40 -10.59 -11.97 -4.77
C THR A 40 -9.14 -11.93 -4.28
N GLU A 41 -8.64 -13.04 -3.73
CA GLU A 41 -7.21 -13.15 -3.32
C GLU A 41 -6.23 -12.88 -4.48
N GLN A 42 -6.63 -13.22 -5.71
CA GLN A 42 -5.85 -12.98 -6.92
C GLN A 42 -5.75 -11.48 -7.22
N GLU A 43 -6.86 -10.75 -7.10
CA GLU A 43 -6.86 -9.30 -7.24
C GLU A 43 -6.06 -8.63 -6.13
N VAL A 44 -6.16 -9.11 -4.88
CA VAL A 44 -5.32 -8.63 -3.77
C VAL A 44 -3.84 -8.83 -4.08
N SER A 45 -3.44 -10.00 -4.58
CA SER A 45 -2.06 -10.27 -4.97
C SER A 45 -1.56 -9.29 -6.05
N LYS A 46 -2.38 -9.06 -7.09
CA LYS A 46 -2.08 -8.07 -8.14
C LYS A 46 -1.97 -6.65 -7.56
N ARG A 47 -2.89 -6.25 -6.68
CA ARG A 47 -2.86 -4.93 -6.02
C ARG A 47 -1.66 -4.78 -5.10
N MET A 48 -1.28 -5.81 -4.36
CA MET A 48 -0.06 -5.82 -3.55
C MET A 48 1.20 -5.60 -4.40
N PHE A 49 1.26 -6.19 -5.59
CA PHE A 49 2.35 -5.94 -6.53
C PHE A 49 2.38 -4.47 -7.00
N GLU A 50 1.25 -3.97 -7.50
CA GLU A 50 1.15 -2.58 -7.96
C GLU A 50 1.40 -1.56 -6.85
N ALA A 51 0.91 -1.82 -5.64
CA ALA A 51 1.12 -0.97 -4.48
C ALA A 51 2.61 -0.87 -4.09
N ARG A 52 3.34 -1.99 -4.11
CA ARG A 52 4.79 -2.00 -3.87
C ARG A 52 5.56 -1.26 -4.96
N LYS A 53 5.15 -1.42 -6.23
CA LYS A 53 5.74 -0.71 -7.36
C LYS A 53 5.51 0.80 -7.25
N GLU A 54 4.31 1.21 -6.90
CA GLU A 54 3.97 2.62 -6.67
C GLU A 54 4.78 3.21 -5.51
N TYR A 55 4.84 2.50 -4.38
CA TYR A 55 5.63 2.91 -3.22
C TYR A 55 7.11 3.09 -3.58
N LYS A 56 7.70 2.12 -4.30
CA LYS A 56 9.09 2.19 -4.75
C LYS A 56 9.32 3.42 -5.64
N ARG A 57 8.46 3.63 -6.64
CA ARG A 57 8.56 4.79 -7.55
C ARG A 57 8.52 6.12 -6.79
N LEU A 58 7.59 6.25 -5.83
CA LEU A 58 7.50 7.44 -5.00
C LEU A 58 8.76 7.60 -4.14
N SER A 59 9.21 6.54 -3.48
CA SER A 59 10.44 6.58 -2.68
C SER A 59 11.67 6.99 -3.49
N GLU A 60 11.79 6.53 -4.73
CA GLU A 60 12.88 6.93 -5.63
C GLU A 60 12.80 8.42 -5.98
N SER A 61 11.60 8.97 -6.19
CA SER A 61 11.44 10.41 -6.48
C SER A 61 11.75 11.34 -5.31
N PHE A 62 11.66 10.86 -4.07
CA PHE A 62 11.99 11.66 -2.86
C PHE A 62 13.46 11.55 -2.43
N ASN A 63 14.18 10.55 -2.94
CA ASN A 63 15.59 10.34 -2.64
C ASN A 63 16.54 10.98 -3.68
N GLN A 64 15.99 11.73 -4.64
CA GLN A 64 16.73 12.55 -5.62
C GLN A 64 16.73 14.01 -5.19
#